data_AF-A0A4W4G1W0-F1
#
_entry.id   AF-A0A4W4G1W0-F1
#
_cell.length_a   1.000
_cell.length_b   1.000
_cell.length_c   1.000
_cell.angle_alpha   90.00
_cell.angle_beta   90.00
_cell.angle_gamma   90.00
#
_symmetry.space_group_name_H-M   'P 1'
#
loop_
_entity.id
_entity.type
_entity.pdbx_description
1 polymer ?
#
loop_
_entity_poly.entity_id
_entity_poly.type
_entity_poly.pdbx_seq_one_letter_code
_entity_poly.pdbx_strand_id
1 'polypeptide(L)'
;MVRAALVTVTSLALTGAVVAHAYFLKLQFYPTVVYLTKSSPSMAVRCLLVLYIQAFVLVFLLGKFMRKVFFGQLRAAEMEHLIERSWYAVTETCLAFTVFRDDFSPRFVALFTLLLFLKCFHWLAEDRVDFMERSPNISWVFHFRVLCE
;
A
#
# COMPACT_ATOMS: atom_id res chain seq x y z
N MET A 1 18.05 3.64 -3.49
CA MET A 1 17.30 2.55 -4.16
C MET A 1 17.71 1.16 -3.63
N VAL A 2 19.01 0.87 -3.50
CA VAL A 2 19.52 -0.45 -3.05
C VAL A 2 18.97 -0.90 -1.69
N ARG A 3 18.90 -0.01 -0.69
CA ARG A 3 18.37 -0.35 0.65
C ARG A 3 16.91 -0.80 0.65
N ALA A 4 16.05 -0.15 -0.14
CA ALA A 4 14.65 -0.52 -0.26
C ALA A 4 14.48 -1.86 -0.99
N ALA A 5 15.24 -2.08 -2.06
CA ALA A 5 15.24 -3.36 -2.77
C ALA A 5 15.70 -4.52 -1.87
N LEU A 6 16.74 -4.29 -1.05
CA LEU A 6 17.24 -5.28 -0.10
C LEU A 6 16.13 -5.68 0.89
N VAL A 7 15.42 -4.70 1.46
CA VAL A 7 14.31 -4.93 2.40
C VAL A 7 13.16 -5.71 1.74
N THR A 8 12.82 -5.40 0.49
CA THR A 8 11.75 -6.14 -0.22
C THR A 8 12.15 -7.58 -0.53
N VAL A 9 13.41 -7.81 -0.89
CA VAL A 9 13.91 -9.16 -1.23
C VAL A 9 14.02 -10.01 0.03
N THR A 10 14.52 -9.44 1.13
CA THR A 10 14.61 -10.16 2.41
C THR A 10 13.24 -10.48 2.98
N SER A 11 12.24 -9.58 2.85
CA SER A 11 10.87 -9.86 3.28
C SER A 11 10.22 -10.97 2.45
N LEU A 12 10.36 -10.91 1.12
CA LEU A 12 9.87 -11.95 0.20
C LEU A 12 10.49 -13.32 0.49
N ALA A 13 11.81 -13.37 0.71
CA ALA A 13 12.51 -14.59 1.06
C ALA A 13 12.01 -15.18 2.40
N LEU A 14 11.81 -14.31 3.41
CA LEU A 14 11.31 -14.73 4.72
C LEU A 14 9.88 -15.27 4.64
N THR A 15 9.00 -14.64 3.86
CA THR A 15 7.64 -15.14 3.63
C THR A 15 7.67 -16.49 2.90
N GLY A 16 8.50 -16.61 1.85
CA GLY A 16 8.67 -17.87 1.11
C GLY A 16 9.15 -19.01 2.00
N ALA A 17 10.13 -18.76 2.89
CA ALA A 17 10.63 -19.75 3.82
C ALA A 17 9.56 -20.24 4.82
N VAL A 18 8.73 -19.34 5.35
CA VAL A 18 7.63 -19.70 6.28
C VAL A 18 6.56 -20.53 5.58
N VAL A 19 6.18 -20.15 4.34
CA VAL A 19 5.19 -20.89 3.55
C VAL A 19 5.74 -22.26 3.14
N ALA A 20 6.99 -22.34 2.70
CA ALA A 20 7.64 -23.61 2.34
C ALA A 20 7.70 -24.55 3.54
N HIS A 21 8.12 -24.06 4.72
CA HIS A 21 8.15 -24.86 5.94
C HIS A 21 6.76 -25.39 6.33
N ALA A 22 5.71 -24.56 6.21
CA ALA A 22 4.34 -24.99 6.47
C ALA A 22 3.86 -26.04 5.44
N TYR A 23 4.24 -25.90 4.18
CA TYR A 23 3.90 -26.84 3.11
C TYR A 23 4.59 -28.19 3.31
N PHE A 24 5.87 -28.22 3.71
CA PHE A 24 6.59 -29.45 4.01
C PHE A 24 5.98 -30.25 5.18
N LEU A 25 5.35 -29.57 6.16
CA LEU A 25 4.73 -30.23 7.31
C LEU A 25 3.38 -30.90 6.99
N LYS A 26 2.64 -30.39 6.01
CA LYS A 26 1.25 -30.81 5.75
C LYS A 26 1.06 -31.46 4.38
N LEU A 27 1.99 -31.30 3.44
CA LEU A 27 2.04 -31.88 2.08
C LEU A 27 0.77 -31.69 1.21
N GLN A 28 -0.25 -31.02 1.73
CA GLN A 28 -1.57 -30.81 1.13
C GLN A 28 -1.97 -29.34 1.33
N PHE A 29 -2.50 -28.72 0.28
CA PHE A 29 -2.79 -27.27 0.25
C PHE A 29 -3.82 -26.86 1.32
N TYR A 30 -4.94 -27.58 1.42
CA TYR A 30 -6.05 -27.22 2.31
C TYR A 30 -5.68 -27.35 3.82
N PRO A 31 -5.07 -28.45 4.30
CA PRO A 31 -4.60 -28.55 5.69
C PRO A 31 -3.49 -27.55 6.02
N THR A 32 -2.67 -27.15 5.05
CA THR A 32 -1.63 -26.12 5.24
C THR A 32 -2.28 -24.76 5.53
N VAL A 33 -3.26 -24.34 4.73
CA VAL A 33 -3.98 -23.07 4.93
C VAL A 33 -4.76 -23.07 6.25
N VAL A 34 -5.45 -24.18 6.56
CA VAL A 34 -6.15 -24.31 7.84
C VAL A 34 -5.17 -24.29 9.01
N TYR A 35 -4.03 -24.98 8.92
CA TYR A 35 -2.98 -24.94 9.94
C TYR A 35 -2.38 -23.53 10.10
N LEU A 36 -2.20 -22.79 9.02
CA LEU A 36 -1.76 -21.39 9.06
C LEU A 36 -2.77 -20.49 9.79
N THR A 37 -4.07 -20.77 9.67
CA THR A 37 -5.13 -19.92 10.22
C THR A 37 -5.63 -20.38 11.61
N LYS A 38 -5.43 -21.65 11.99
CA LYS A 38 -5.98 -22.28 13.21
C LYS A 38 -4.92 -22.86 14.16
N SER A 39 -3.63 -22.87 13.82
CA SER A 39 -2.62 -23.46 14.71
C SER A 39 -2.33 -22.61 15.95
N SER A 40 -1.76 -23.26 16.97
CA SER A 40 -1.41 -22.73 18.30
C SER A 40 -0.94 -21.27 18.30
N PRO A 41 -1.25 -20.49 19.36
CA PRO A 41 -1.10 -19.03 19.38
C PRO A 41 0.30 -18.52 18.97
N SER A 42 1.38 -19.25 19.24
CA SER A 42 2.74 -18.85 18.85
C SER A 42 3.03 -18.91 17.33
N MET A 43 2.55 -19.95 16.63
CA MET A 43 2.84 -20.16 15.20
C MET A 43 1.92 -19.30 14.31
N ALA A 44 0.63 -19.19 14.69
CA ALA A 44 -0.31 -18.32 14.01
C ALA A 44 0.07 -16.84 14.13
N VAL A 45 0.51 -16.39 15.31
CA VAL A 45 0.97 -14.99 15.51
C VAL A 45 2.20 -14.69 14.67
N ARG A 46 3.19 -15.59 14.61
CA ARG A 46 4.41 -15.38 13.81
C ARG A 46 4.11 -15.34 12.30
N CYS A 47 3.16 -16.16 11.83
CA CYS A 47 2.76 -16.14 10.42
C CYS A 47 1.88 -14.93 10.07
N LEU A 48 0.93 -14.56 10.93
CA LEU A 48 0.14 -13.33 10.76
C LEU A 48 1.04 -12.10 10.69
N LEU A 49 2.06 -12.01 11.56
CA LEU A 49 3.03 -10.92 11.53
C LEU A 49 3.79 -10.86 10.20
N VAL A 50 4.29 -11.99 9.70
CA VAL A 50 5.02 -12.06 8.42
C VAL A 50 4.11 -11.70 7.25
N LEU A 51 2.87 -12.19 7.24
CA LEU A 51 1.89 -11.86 6.20
C LEU A 51 1.48 -10.39 6.24
N TYR A 52 1.33 -9.81 7.44
CA TYR A 52 1.00 -8.39 7.60
C TYR A 52 2.14 -7.48 7.14
N ILE A 53 3.38 -7.82 7.49
CA ILE A 53 4.58 -7.12 7.00
C ILE A 53 4.68 -7.23 5.48
N GLN A 54 4.43 -8.42 4.91
CA GLN A 54 4.46 -8.62 3.47
C GLN A 54 3.34 -7.84 2.75
N ALA A 55 2.15 -7.77 3.34
CA ALA A 55 1.05 -6.94 2.82
C ALA A 55 1.43 -5.45 2.81
N PHE A 56 2.04 -4.95 3.88
CA PHE A 56 2.53 -3.58 3.95
C PHE A 56 3.60 -3.28 2.88
N VAL A 57 4.55 -4.20 2.68
CA VAL A 57 5.57 -4.10 1.64
C VAL A 57 4.94 -4.09 0.24
N LEU A 58 3.92 -4.92 -0.01
CA LEU A 58 3.20 -4.96 -1.28
C LEU A 58 2.46 -3.64 -1.56
N VAL A 59 1.76 -3.09 -0.57
CA VAL A 59 1.10 -1.77 -0.69
C VAL A 59 2.12 -0.68 -1.03
N PHE A 60 3.29 -0.69 -0.39
CA PHE A 60 4.37 0.26 -0.69
C PHE A 60 4.93 0.09 -2.11
N LEU A 61 5.10 -1.15 -2.56
CA LEU A 61 5.54 -1.48 -3.92
C LEU A 61 4.51 -1.05 -4.97
N LEU A 62 3.23 -1.31 -4.73
CA LEU A 62 2.12 -0.85 -5.55
C LEU A 62 2.11 0.68 -5.63
N GLY A 63 2.32 1.37 -4.51
CA GLY A 63 2.50 2.82 -4.48
C GLY A 63 3.65 3.33 -5.34
N LYS A 64 4.81 2.67 -5.28
CA LYS A 64 5.94 3.02 -6.14
C LYS A 64 5.68 2.71 -7.62
N PHE A 65 5.00 1.59 -7.91
CA PHE A 65 4.66 1.19 -9.27
C PHE A 65 3.69 2.19 -9.88
N MET A 66 2.60 2.52 -9.19
CA MET A 66 1.62 3.49 -9.65
C MET A 66 2.23 4.89 -9.81
N ARG A 67 3.05 5.35 -8.85
CA ARG A 67 3.80 6.62 -9.01
C ARG A 67 4.69 6.62 -10.27
N LYS A 68 5.32 5.49 -10.60
CA LYS A 68 6.21 5.38 -11.76
C LYS A 68 5.44 5.26 -13.08
N VAL A 69 4.33 4.53 -13.10
CA VAL A 69 3.49 4.29 -14.30
C VAL A 69 2.72 5.55 -14.69
N PHE A 70 2.13 6.23 -13.72
CA PHE A 70 1.27 7.39 -13.99
C PHE A 70 2.04 8.72 -14.04
N PHE A 71 3.05 8.94 -13.18
CA PHE A 71 3.62 10.28 -13.00
C PHE A 71 5.10 10.45 -13.40
N GLY A 72 5.88 9.37 -13.50
CA GLY A 72 7.29 9.46 -13.92
C GLY A 72 8.16 10.32 -12.97
N GLN A 73 8.34 11.61 -13.27
CA GLN A 73 9.11 12.58 -12.45
C GLN A 73 8.17 13.53 -11.73
N LEU A 74 7.79 13.16 -10.50
CA LEU A 74 6.93 13.98 -9.65
C LEU A 74 7.72 15.21 -9.14
N ARG A 75 7.16 16.42 -9.32
CA ARG A 75 7.82 17.66 -8.92
C ARG A 75 7.78 17.82 -7.40
N ALA A 76 8.82 18.44 -6.82
CA ALA A 76 8.89 18.64 -5.36
C ALA A 76 7.68 19.41 -4.80
N ALA A 77 7.15 20.37 -5.54
CA ALA A 77 5.98 21.16 -5.14
C ALA A 77 4.69 20.31 -5.00
N GLU A 78 4.47 19.34 -5.88
CA GLU A 78 3.30 18.44 -5.83
C GLU A 78 3.40 17.50 -4.63
N MET A 79 4.62 17.04 -4.32
CA MET A 79 4.88 16.21 -3.14
C MET A 79 4.63 16.95 -1.84
N GLU A 80 5.04 18.21 -1.76
CA GLU A 80 4.86 19.04 -0.57
C GLU A 80 3.38 19.28 -0.27
N HIS A 81 2.60 19.66 -1.30
CA HIS A 81 1.16 19.86 -1.18
C HIS A 81 0.40 18.57 -0.80
N LEU A 82 0.79 17.43 -1.39
CA LEU A 82 0.26 16.13 -1.02
C LEU A 82 0.60 15.73 0.42
N ILE A 83 1.84 16.00 0.87
CA ILE A 83 2.26 15.69 2.23
C ILE A 83 1.44 16.49 3.23
N GLU A 84 1.24 17.79 3.01
CA GLU A 84 0.44 18.64 3.88
C GLU A 84 -1.02 18.15 3.97
N ARG A 85 -1.67 17.92 2.82
CA ARG A 85 -3.05 17.40 2.79
C ARG A 85 -3.17 16.01 3.39
N SER A 86 -2.20 15.13 3.14
CA SER A 86 -2.21 13.76 3.67
C SER A 86 -2.03 13.73 5.18
N TRP A 87 -1.15 14.56 5.74
CA TRP A 87 -0.96 14.66 7.17
C TRP A 87 -2.24 15.14 7.86
N TYR A 88 -2.92 16.14 7.27
CA TYR A 88 -4.20 16.63 7.77
C TYR A 88 -5.26 15.51 7.78
N ALA A 89 -5.47 14.84 6.65
CA ALA A 89 -6.45 13.75 6.55
C ALA A 89 -6.14 12.59 7.50
N VAL A 90 -4.87 12.23 7.67
CA VAL A 90 -4.43 11.21 8.63
C VAL A 90 -4.78 11.63 10.05
N THR A 91 -4.49 12.87 10.44
CA THR A 91 -4.80 13.35 11.80
C THR A 91 -6.30 13.39 12.09
N GLU A 92 -7.13 13.83 11.15
CA GLU A 92 -8.59 13.83 11.31
C GLU A 92 -9.16 12.43 11.47
N THR A 93 -8.70 11.49 10.65
CA THR A 93 -9.18 10.10 10.71
C THR A 93 -8.64 9.35 11.92
N CYS A 94 -7.39 9.60 12.33
CA CYS A 94 -6.88 9.12 13.61
C CYS A 94 -7.70 9.67 14.77
N LEU A 95 -8.06 10.96 14.75
CA LEU A 95 -8.89 11.57 15.79
C LEU A 95 -10.29 10.93 15.82
N ALA A 96 -10.95 10.78 14.67
CA ALA A 96 -12.25 10.10 14.57
C ALA A 96 -12.16 8.64 15.03
N PHE A 97 -11.06 7.95 14.75
CA PHE A 97 -10.87 6.56 15.15
C PHE A 97 -10.61 6.39 16.65
N THR A 98 -9.92 7.35 17.29
CA THR A 98 -9.73 7.33 18.74
C THR A 98 -11.04 7.49 19.52
N VAL A 99 -12.09 8.07 18.91
CA VAL A 99 -13.44 8.17 19.48
C VAL A 99 -14.16 6.81 19.46
N PHE A 100 -13.84 5.93 18.51
CA PHE A 100 -14.37 4.56 18.40
C PHE A 100 -13.36 3.52 18.87
N ARG A 101 -12.90 3.67 20.13
CA ARG A 101 -11.79 2.91 20.72
C ARG A 101 -11.99 1.39 20.76
N ASP A 102 -13.23 0.90 20.71
CA ASP A 102 -13.55 -0.52 20.98
C ASP A 102 -13.56 -1.44 19.74
N ASP A 103 -13.50 -0.92 18.51
CA ASP A 103 -13.58 -1.71 17.26
C ASP A 103 -12.28 -1.67 16.42
N PHE A 104 -11.12 -1.78 17.07
CA PHE A 104 -9.82 -1.86 16.37
C PHE A 104 -9.63 -3.21 15.66
N SER A 105 -10.30 -3.38 14.52
CA SER A 105 -10.09 -4.53 13.64
C SER A 105 -8.94 -4.27 12.66
N PRO A 106 -8.05 -5.25 12.42
CA PRO A 106 -6.97 -5.11 11.41
C PRO A 106 -7.52 -4.89 9.99
N ARG A 107 -8.78 -5.28 9.74
CA ARG A 107 -9.50 -5.00 8.49
C ARG A 107 -9.77 -3.51 8.32
N PHE A 108 -10.12 -2.80 9.39
CA PHE A 108 -10.34 -1.36 9.35
C PHE A 108 -9.07 -0.60 8.97
N VAL A 109 -7.92 -0.98 9.54
CA VAL A 109 -6.61 -0.39 9.19
C VAL A 109 -6.26 -0.63 7.72
N ALA A 110 -6.55 -1.82 7.19
CA ALA A 110 -6.36 -2.14 5.78
C ALA A 110 -7.26 -1.30 4.86
N LEU A 111 -8.54 -1.16 5.18
CA LEU A 111 -9.47 -0.30 4.43
C LEU A 111 -9.06 1.16 4.48
N PHE A 112 -8.64 1.65 5.65
CA PHE A 112 -8.19 3.01 5.86
C PHE A 112 -6.94 3.35 5.04
N THR A 113 -5.93 2.49 5.09
CA THR A 113 -4.70 2.65 4.28
C THR A 113 -4.99 2.64 2.78
N LEU A 114 -5.91 1.79 2.31
CA LEU A 114 -6.36 1.78 0.92
C LEU A 114 -7.12 3.06 0.55
N LEU A 115 -7.98 3.56 1.44
CA LEU A 115 -8.75 4.78 1.20
C LEU A 115 -7.85 6.01 1.15
N LEU A 116 -6.88 6.13 2.07
CA LEU A 116 -5.86 7.19 2.03
C LEU A 116 -5.04 7.12 0.74
N PHE A 117 -4.66 5.91 0.31
CA PHE A 117 -3.94 5.72 -0.94
C PHE A 117 -4.72 6.29 -2.12
N LEU A 118 -5.98 5.86 -2.31
CA LEU A 118 -6.87 6.37 -3.36
C LEU A 118 -7.06 7.89 -3.28
N LYS A 119 -7.25 8.44 -2.08
CA LYS A 119 -7.44 9.88 -1.87
C LYS A 119 -6.18 10.69 -2.26
N CYS A 120 -4.99 10.16 -1.98
CA CYS A 120 -3.74 10.75 -2.46
C CYS A 120 -3.61 10.72 -3.98
N PHE A 121 -4.08 9.66 -4.67
CA PHE A 121 -4.11 9.65 -6.14
C PHE A 121 -5.08 10.69 -6.70
N HIS A 122 -6.28 10.80 -6.11
CA HIS A 122 -7.27 11.77 -6.53
C HIS A 122 -6.74 13.21 -6.41
N TRP A 123 -6.15 13.57 -5.26
CA TRP A 123 -5.55 14.90 -5.08
C TRP A 123 -4.42 15.17 -6.05
N LEU A 124 -3.62 14.15 -6.37
CA LEU A 124 -2.54 14.31 -7.32
C LEU A 124 -3.06 14.48 -8.76
N ALA A 125 -4.12 13.76 -9.13
CA ALA A 125 -4.78 13.92 -10.42
C ALA A 125 -5.37 15.33 -10.57
N GLU A 126 -6.03 15.83 -9.52
CA GLU A 126 -6.59 17.19 -9.44
C GLU A 126 -5.50 18.26 -9.65
N ASP A 127 -4.38 18.19 -8.93
CA ASP A 127 -3.25 19.13 -9.09
C ASP A 127 -2.66 19.11 -10.52
N ARG A 128 -2.70 17.97 -11.22
CA ARG A 128 -2.24 17.87 -12.62
C ARG A 128 -3.24 18.46 -13.61
N VAL A 129 -4.54 18.32 -13.37
CA VAL A 129 -5.59 18.95 -14.18
C VAL A 129 -5.47 20.47 -14.04
N ASP A 130 -5.33 20.99 -12.83
CA ASP A 130 -5.13 22.42 -12.55
C ASP A 130 -3.84 22.98 -13.20
N PHE A 131 -2.78 22.17 -13.26
CA PHE A 131 -1.54 22.53 -13.96
C PHE A 131 -1.73 22.56 -15.49
N MET A 132 -2.55 21.66 -16.02
CA MET A 132 -2.85 21.54 -17.45
C MET A 132 -3.69 22.73 -17.94
N GLU A 133 -4.64 23.21 -17.14
CA GLU A 133 -5.44 24.40 -17.46
C GLU A 133 -4.60 25.70 -17.49
N ARG A 134 -3.50 25.76 -16.74
CA ARG A 134 -2.60 26.93 -16.69
C ARG A 134 -1.47 26.92 -17.72
N SER A 135 -1.25 25.83 -18.47
CA SER A 135 -0.07 25.67 -19.33
C SER A 135 -0.42 25.60 -20.84
N PRO A 136 0.13 26.45 -21.72
CA PRO A 136 -0.32 26.57 -23.12
C PRO A 136 0.27 25.54 -24.11
N ASN A 137 0.89 24.43 -23.66
CA ASN A 137 1.56 23.49 -24.56
C ASN A 137 1.16 22.03 -24.26
N ILE A 138 0.22 21.50 -25.05
CA ILE A 138 -0.44 20.21 -24.81
C ILE A 138 0.10 19.18 -25.83
N SER A 139 0.74 18.12 -25.33
CA SER A 139 1.11 16.94 -26.14
C SER A 139 0.01 15.88 -26.07
N TRP A 140 -0.40 15.36 -27.23
CA TRP A 140 -1.46 14.35 -27.43
C TRP A 140 -1.26 13.05 -26.63
N VAL A 141 -0.02 12.72 -26.29
CA VAL A 141 0.32 11.52 -25.50
C VAL A 141 -0.19 11.62 -24.05
N PHE A 142 -0.39 12.84 -23.54
CA PHE A 142 -0.90 13.10 -22.19
C PHE A 142 -2.43 12.93 -22.12
N HIS A 143 -3.17 13.36 -23.14
CA HIS A 143 -4.62 13.14 -23.24
C HIS A 143 -4.99 11.65 -23.33
N PHE A 144 -4.24 10.87 -24.11
CA PHE A 144 -4.51 9.44 -24.27
C PHE A 144 -4.28 8.65 -22.98
N ARG A 145 -3.45 9.15 -22.05
CA ARG A 145 -3.19 8.52 -20.76
C ARG A 145 -4.21 8.89 -19.68
N VAL A 146 -4.84 10.07 -19.77
CA VAL A 146 -5.91 10.52 -18.86
C VAL A 146 -7.27 9.92 -19.22
N LEU A 147 -7.53 9.62 -20.50
CA LEU A 147 -8.82 9.08 -20.96
C LEU A 147 -9.00 7.57 -20.73
N CYS A 148 -7.96 6.86 -20.30
CA CYS A 148 -7.99 5.42 -20.00
C CYS A 148 -8.04 5.10 -18.49
N GLU A 149 -8.20 6.12 -17.63
CA GLU A 149 -8.54 5.95 -16.21
C GLU A 149 -10.05 5.85 -16.01
#